data_AF-A0A4S2Q3E8-F1
#
_entry.id   AF-A0A4S2Q3E8-F1
#
_cell.length_a   1.000
_cell.length_b   1.000
_cell.length_c   1.000
_cell.angle_alpha   90.00
_cell.angle_beta   90.00
_cell.angle_gamma   90.00
#
_symmetry.space_group_name_H-M   'P 1'
#
loop_
_entity.id
_entity.type
_entity.pdbx_description
1 polymer ?
#
loop_
_entity_poly.entity_id
_entity_poly.type
_entity_poly.pdbx_seq_one_letter_code
_entity_poly.pdbx_strand_id
1 'polypeptide(L)'
;MNNKENLIDKNIQDWHVVGLIVQGNPQKMVAIQTALLEIEHTEIPTFDEKTGKLVVVMQSHDQHILLDNMESVNHIDGVINVSLIYHEQDERKK
;
A
#
# COMPACT_ATOMS: atom_id res chain seq x y z
N MET A 1 -29.07 21.21 20.48
CA MET A 1 -28.03 21.76 19.58
C MET A 1 -26.96 20.71 19.42
N ASN A 2 -26.74 20.29 18.17
CA ASN A 2 -25.72 19.32 17.75
C ASN A 2 -24.33 19.71 18.26
N ASN A 3 -23.48 18.73 18.51
CA ASN A 3 -22.06 18.77 18.16
C ASN A 3 -21.52 17.34 18.03
N LYS A 4 -21.89 16.70 16.92
CA LYS A 4 -21.29 15.47 16.39
C LYS A 4 -19.99 15.77 15.63
N GLU A 5 -19.25 16.83 15.98
CA GLU A 5 -18.10 17.31 15.21
C GLU A 5 -16.74 16.89 15.82
N ASN A 6 -16.70 16.01 16.82
CA ASN A 6 -15.44 15.67 17.52
C ASN A 6 -15.02 14.20 17.43
N LEU A 7 -15.53 13.47 16.44
CA LEU A 7 -15.16 12.06 16.20
C LEU A 7 -14.26 11.86 14.98
N ILE A 8 -14.03 12.90 14.17
CA ILE A 8 -13.31 12.79 12.89
C ILE A 8 -11.79 13.01 13.07
N ASP A 9 -11.35 13.75 14.10
CA ASP A 9 -9.95 14.18 14.22
C ASP A 9 -9.05 13.29 15.10
N LYS A 10 -9.57 12.22 15.71
CA LYS A 10 -8.79 11.40 16.65
C LYS A 10 -8.05 10.21 16.00
N ASN A 11 -8.40 9.86 14.76
CA ASN A 11 -7.80 8.72 14.04
C ASN A 11 -6.89 9.12 12.86
N ILE A 12 -6.71 10.41 12.58
CA ILE A 12 -5.75 10.90 11.57
C ILE A 12 -4.33 11.03 12.18
N GLN A 13 -4.15 10.58 13.43
CA GLN A 13 -2.94 10.85 14.20
C GLN A 13 -1.76 9.90 13.93
N ASP A 14 -1.97 8.79 13.22
CA ASP A 14 -0.93 7.79 12.93
C ASP A 14 -1.02 7.33 11.47
N TRP A 15 -0.56 8.16 10.53
CA TRP A 15 -0.52 7.79 9.11
C TRP A 15 0.80 7.10 8.78
N HIS A 16 0.73 5.94 8.15
CA HIS A 16 1.89 5.20 7.67
C HIS A 16 1.85 5.12 6.14
N VAL A 17 2.99 5.39 5.50
CA VAL A 17 3.18 5.28 4.05
C VAL A 17 4.39 4.42 3.78
N VAL A 18 4.24 3.44 2.88
CA VAL A 18 5.35 2.57 2.44
C VAL A 18 5.49 2.60 0.93
N GLY A 19 6.73 2.60 0.48
CA GLY A 19 7.08 2.33 -0.91
C GLY A 19 7.59 0.92 -1.07
N LEU A 20 7.03 0.19 -2.03
CA LEU A 20 7.38 -1.19 -2.33
C LEU A 20 7.88 -1.30 -3.78
N ILE A 21 8.81 -2.22 -4.00
CA ILE A 21 9.03 -2.82 -5.31
C ILE A 21 8.34 -4.18 -5.30
N VAL A 22 7.39 -4.36 -6.21
CA VAL A 22 6.76 -5.65 -6.48
C VAL A 22 7.36 -6.19 -7.77
N GLN A 23 7.99 -7.35 -7.69
CA GLN A 23 8.45 -8.13 -8.83
C GLN A 23 7.39 -9.17 -9.13
N GLY A 24 6.84 -9.17 -10.34
CA GLY A 24 5.85 -10.12 -10.82
C GLY A 24 6.28 -10.82 -12.10
N ASN A 25 5.55 -11.87 -12.46
CA ASN A 25 5.65 -12.52 -13.75
C ASN A 25 5.16 -11.55 -14.84
N PRO A 26 5.99 -11.20 -15.85
CA PRO A 26 5.62 -10.32 -16.96
C PRO A 26 4.29 -10.70 -17.65
N GLN A 27 3.97 -11.99 -17.71
CA GLN A 27 2.74 -12.49 -18.34
C GLN A 27 1.47 -12.24 -17.50
N LYS A 28 1.62 -11.94 -16.21
CA LYS A 28 0.52 -11.70 -15.26
C LYS A 28 0.45 -10.25 -14.79
N MET A 29 1.22 -9.34 -15.38
CA MET A 29 1.34 -7.96 -14.92
C MET A 29 0.01 -7.21 -14.84
N VAL A 30 -0.88 -7.40 -15.81
CA VAL A 30 -2.21 -6.78 -15.79
C VAL A 30 -3.02 -7.26 -14.59
N ALA A 31 -3.05 -8.57 -14.33
CA ALA A 31 -3.76 -9.16 -13.20
C ALA A 31 -3.17 -8.71 -11.85
N ILE A 32 -1.83 -8.64 -11.75
CA ILE A 32 -1.14 -8.15 -10.56
C ILE A 32 -1.49 -6.69 -10.29
N GLN A 33 -1.47 -5.83 -11.33
CA GLN A 33 -1.86 -4.41 -11.19
C GLN A 33 -3.31 -4.28 -10.73
N THR A 34 -4.24 -5.04 -11.31
CA THR A 34 -5.64 -5.03 -10.90
C THR A 34 -5.79 -5.42 -9.43
N ALA A 35 -5.18 -6.54 -9.01
CA ALA A 35 -5.25 -7.00 -7.62
C ALA A 35 -4.63 -6.02 -6.63
N LEU A 36 -3.51 -5.39 -6.98
CA LEU A 36 -2.88 -4.35 -6.16
C LEU A 36 -3.78 -3.12 -5.98
N LEU A 37 -4.44 -2.67 -7.06
CA LEU A 37 -5.32 -1.50 -7.03
C LEU A 37 -6.67 -1.76 -6.35
N GLU A 38 -7.01 -3.02 -6.05
CA GLU A 38 -8.17 -3.38 -5.21
C GLU A 38 -7.87 -3.22 -3.70
N ILE A 39 -6.59 -3.16 -3.31
CA ILE A 39 -6.18 -2.89 -1.93
C ILE A 39 -6.41 -1.41 -1.63
N GLU A 40 -7.15 -1.11 -0.57
CA GLU A 40 -7.47 0.26 -0.19
C GLU A 40 -6.20 1.09 0.00
N HIS A 41 -6.25 2.33 -0.51
CA HIS A 41 -5.13 3.28 -0.49
C HIS A 41 -3.82 2.77 -1.09
N THR A 42 -3.90 1.97 -2.15
CA THR A 42 -2.74 1.52 -2.93
C THR A 42 -2.66 2.23 -4.28
N GLU A 43 -1.47 2.68 -4.64
CA GLU A 43 -1.17 3.33 -5.92
C GLU A 43 0.02 2.64 -6.61
N ILE A 44 0.04 2.69 -7.95
CA ILE A 44 1.14 2.16 -8.76
C ILE A 44 1.70 3.32 -9.62
N PRO A 45 2.67 4.10 -9.10
CA PRO A 45 3.21 5.26 -9.82
C PRO A 45 3.89 4.90 -11.15
N THR A 46 4.53 3.73 -11.22
CA THR A 46 5.21 3.28 -12.44
C THR A 46 5.41 1.77 -12.43
N PHE A 47 5.55 1.19 -13.62
CA PHE A 47 5.87 -0.21 -13.82
C PHE A 47 6.70 -0.39 -15.10
N ASP A 48 7.44 -1.50 -15.15
CA ASP A 48 8.19 -1.96 -16.32
C ASP A 48 7.73 -3.38 -16.67
N GLU A 49 6.99 -3.52 -17.76
CA GLU A 49 6.45 -4.79 -18.23
C GLU A 49 7.55 -5.79 -18.63
N LYS A 50 8.70 -5.31 -19.13
CA LYS A 50 9.77 -6.18 -19.61
C LYS A 50 10.46 -6.87 -18.45
N THR A 51 10.73 -6.11 -17.39
CA THR A 51 11.38 -6.63 -16.19
C THR A 51 10.38 -7.19 -15.18
N GLY A 52 9.08 -6.93 -15.35
CA GLY A 52 8.03 -7.37 -14.42
C GLY A 52 8.11 -6.64 -13.08
N LYS A 53 8.53 -5.38 -13.06
CA LYS A 53 8.70 -4.60 -11.83
C LYS A 53 7.64 -3.52 -11.71
N LEU A 54 7.11 -3.33 -10.52
CA LEU A 54 6.18 -2.26 -10.18
C LEU A 54 6.73 -1.47 -8.99
N VAL A 55 6.63 -0.15 -9.06
CA VAL A 55 6.69 0.71 -7.88
C VAL A 55 5.27 0.81 -7.34
N VAL A 56 5.10 0.51 -6.06
CA VAL A 56 3.80 0.52 -5.39
C VAL A 56 3.91 1.41 -4.16
N VAL A 57 2.91 2.25 -3.92
CA VAL A 57 2.78 3.03 -2.69
C VAL A 57 1.53 2.54 -1.97
N MET A 58 1.67 2.20 -0.69
CA MET A 58 0.56 1.81 0.17
C MET A 58 0.53 2.68 1.39
N GLN A 59 -0.67 2.97 1.91
CA GLN A 59 -0.81 3.77 3.11
C GLN A 59 -2.02 3.35 3.95
N SER A 60 -1.94 3.60 5.25
CA SER A 60 -3.00 3.26 6.20
C SER A 60 -2.89 4.13 7.45
N HIS A 61 -4.02 4.31 8.14
CA HIS A 61 -4.09 4.88 9.49
C HIS A 61 -3.88 3.82 10.59
N ASP A 62 -3.64 2.56 10.20
CA ASP A 62 -3.36 1.44 11.10
C ASP A 62 -2.18 0.63 10.55
N GLN A 63 -1.11 0.55 11.35
CA GLN A 63 0.10 -0.21 11.02
C GLN A 63 -0.17 -1.69 10.80
N HIS A 64 -1.08 -2.32 11.55
CA HIS A 64 -1.39 -3.74 11.40
C HIS A 64 -2.07 -4.00 10.06
N ILE A 65 -3.06 -3.17 9.68
CA ILE A 65 -3.71 -3.25 8.37
C ILE A 65 -2.67 -3.07 7.26
N LEU A 66 -1.72 -2.14 7.41
CA LEU A 66 -0.68 -1.93 6.41
C LEU A 66 0.23 -3.16 6.25
N LEU A 67 0.63 -3.77 7.37
CA LEU A 67 1.45 -4.99 7.37
C LEU A 67 0.69 -6.17 6.72
N ASP A 68 -0.59 -6.36 7.08
CA ASP A 68 -1.43 -7.40 6.51
C ASP A 68 -1.61 -7.20 5.00
N ASN A 69 -1.82 -5.95 4.55
CA ASN A 69 -1.89 -5.60 3.14
C ASN A 69 -0.57 -5.92 2.42
N MET A 70 0.58 -5.53 2.97
CA MET A 70 1.90 -5.86 2.40
C MET A 70 2.12 -7.37 2.31
N GLU A 71 1.70 -8.14 3.33
CA GLU A 71 1.77 -9.59 3.32
C GLU A 71 0.86 -10.20 2.25
N SER A 72 -0.36 -9.66 2.08
CA SER A 72 -1.31 -10.11 1.06
C SER A 72 -0.75 -9.99 -0.36
N VAL A 73 0.11 -9.00 -0.64
CA VAL A 73 0.75 -8.83 -1.95
C VAL A 73 1.60 -10.04 -2.32
N ASN A 74 2.29 -10.65 -1.35
CA ASN A 74 3.10 -11.84 -1.60
C ASN A 74 2.25 -13.05 -2.04
N HIS A 75 0.94 -13.01 -1.79
CA HIS A 75 0.00 -14.06 -2.11
C HIS A 75 -0.76 -13.81 -3.42
N ILE A 76 -0.55 -12.67 -4.09
CA ILE A 76 -1.12 -12.39 -5.40
C ILE A 76 -0.50 -13.34 -6.43
N ASP A 77 -1.34 -14.04 -7.20
CA ASP A 77 -0.88 -14.96 -8.23
C ASP A 77 -0.01 -14.24 -9.28
N GLY A 78 1.22 -14.73 -9.43
CA GLY A 78 2.23 -14.14 -10.31
C GLY A 78 3.20 -13.20 -9.62
N VAL A 79 2.99 -12.80 -8.36
CA VAL A 79 4.03 -12.10 -7.59
C VAL A 79 5.19 -13.04 -7.28
N ILE A 80 6.40 -12.55 -7.50
CA ILE A 80 7.67 -13.27 -7.29
C ILE A 80 8.36 -12.74 -6.03
N ASN A 81 8.33 -11.42 -5.82
CA ASN A 81 8.96 -10.79 -4.66
C ASN A 81 8.29 -9.45 -4.33
N VAL A 82 8.26 -9.11 -3.04
CA VAL A 82 7.90 -7.79 -2.53
C VAL A 82 9.07 -7.27 -1.68
N SER A 83 9.55 -6.08 -1.99
CA SER A 83 10.67 -5.44 -1.29
C SER A 83 10.26 -4.06 -0.79
N LEU A 84 10.41 -3.81 0.51
CA LEU A 84 10.22 -2.49 1.11
C LEU A 84 11.40 -1.58 0.76
N ILE A 85 11.11 -0.40 0.21
CA ILE A 85 12.10 0.62 -0.17
C ILE A 85 12.15 1.76 0.84
N TYR A 86 10.99 2.20 1.31
CA TYR A 86 10.88 3.23 2.34
C TYR A 86 9.65 3.01 3.19
N HIS A 87 9.71 3.48 4.43
CA HIS A 87 8.59 3.57 5.36
C HIS A 87 8.65 4.95 6.01
N GLU A 88 7.56 5.70 5.89
CA GLU A 88 7.34 6.97 6.55
C GLU A 88 6.14 6.86 7.49
N GLN A 89 6.24 7.52 8.64
CA GLN A 89 5.18 7.62 9.63
C GLN A 89 5.03 9.10 10.01
N ASP A 90 3.86 9.69 9.78
CA ASP A 90 3.56 11.06 10.23
C ASP A 90 3.07 11.00 11.68
N GLU A 91 4.02 11.04 12.61
CA GLU A 91 3.73 11.29 14.02
C GLU A 91 3.66 12.81 14.25
N ARG A 92 2.48 13.42 14.12
CA ARG A 92 2.30 14.80 14.62
C ARG A 92 2.31 14.78 16.15
N LYS A 93 3.52 14.85 16.71
CA LYS A 93 3.74 15.07 18.14
C LYS A 93 3.08 16.38 18.54
N LYS A 94 2.07 16.27 19.40
CA LYS A 94 1.42 17.40 20.09
C LYS A 94 2.41 18.15 20.97
#